data_AF-A0A9D9UE24-F1
#
_entry.id   AF-A0A9D9UE24-F1
#
_cell.length_a   1.000
_cell.length_b   1.000
_cell.length_c   1.000
_cell.angle_alpha   90.00
_cell.angle_beta   90.00
_cell.angle_gamma   90.00
#
_symmetry.space_group_name_H-M   'P 1'
#
loop_
_entity.id
_entity.type
_entity.pdbx_description
1 polymer ?
#
loop_
_entity_poly.entity_id
_entity_poly.type
_entity_poly.pdbx_seq_one_letter_code
_entity_poly.pdbx_strand_id
1 'polypeptide(L)'
;LVREVPLRDALARTKPVLATRADCEETLAAITAAERLASQGAANHDTLAQLGGGWVGEEALAISLYCALAAPDLESAVVLAVNHAGDSDSTGAITGNLCGAAAGMDALPVRWLEVLELDRTTRELALALCAVG
;
A
#
# COMPACT_ATOMS: atom_id res chain seq x y z
N LEU A 1 4.43 9.97 -3.26
CA LEU A 1 3.34 10.23 -2.30
C LEU A 1 3.25 11.73 -2.04
N VAL A 2 2.06 12.25 -1.70
CA VAL A 2 1.68 13.68 -1.58
C VAL A 2 2.89 14.63 -1.57
N ARG A 3 3.08 15.38 -2.67
CA ARG A 3 4.23 16.29 -2.90
C ARG A 3 5.59 15.60 -3.10
N GLU A 4 5.62 14.49 -3.84
CA GLU A 4 6.85 13.77 -4.21
C GLU A 4 7.69 13.25 -3.03
N VAL A 5 7.10 13.13 -1.85
CA VAL A 5 7.80 12.57 -0.68
C VAL A 5 7.88 11.04 -0.84
N PRO A 6 9.07 10.42 -0.71
CA PRO A 6 9.23 8.97 -0.70
C PRO A 6 8.42 8.32 0.44
N LEU A 7 7.93 7.09 0.23
CA LEU A 7 7.11 6.39 1.22
C LEU A 7 7.81 6.26 2.58
N ARG A 8 9.10 5.91 2.60
CA ARG A 8 9.90 5.81 3.83
C ARG A 8 9.95 7.13 4.61
N ASP A 9 10.10 8.24 3.90
CA ASP A 9 10.14 9.58 4.52
C ASP A 9 8.76 9.99 5.06
N ALA A 10 7.69 9.63 4.34
CA ALA A 10 6.33 9.83 4.82
C ALA A 10 6.07 9.04 6.12
N LEU A 11 6.47 7.76 6.17
CA LEU A 11 6.36 6.94 7.39
C LEU A 11 7.20 7.49 8.54
N ALA A 12 8.42 7.96 8.27
CA ALA A 12 9.28 8.59 9.27
C ALA A 12 8.64 9.83 9.91
N ARG A 13 7.82 10.59 9.17
CA ARG A 13 7.05 11.73 9.68
C ARG A 13 5.77 11.33 10.40
N THR A 14 5.10 10.27 9.94
CA THR A 14 3.84 9.79 10.52
C THR A 14 4.04 9.12 11.88
N LYS A 15 5.09 8.31 12.05
CA LYS A 15 5.30 7.54 13.30
C LYS A 15 5.38 8.41 14.57
N PRO A 16 6.12 9.53 14.62
CA PRO A 16 6.13 10.42 15.79
C PRO A 16 4.75 10.99 16.12
N VAL A 17 3.91 11.26 15.11
CA VAL A 17 2.54 11.75 15.32
C VAL A 17 1.70 10.67 15.99
N LEU A 18 1.74 9.44 15.45
CA LEU A 18 1.02 8.29 16.02
C LEU A 18 1.45 8.00 17.47
N ALA A 19 2.74 8.14 17.79
CA ALA A 19 3.25 7.93 19.14
C ALA A 19 2.71 8.93 20.19
N THR A 20 2.14 10.06 19.77
CA THR A 20 1.55 11.06 20.66
C THR A 20 0.03 10.92 20.85
N ARG A 21 -0.59 9.97 20.15
CA ARG A 21 -2.04 9.81 20.09
C ARG A 21 -2.45 8.57 20.85
N ALA A 22 -3.47 8.70 21.71
CA ALA A 22 -4.10 7.55 22.34
C ALA A 22 -4.68 6.60 21.28
N ASP A 23 -4.67 5.31 21.58
CA ASP A 23 -5.27 4.23 20.78
C ASP A 23 -4.64 4.07 19.38
N CYS A 24 -3.34 4.35 19.25
CA CYS A 24 -2.57 4.23 18.01
C CYS A 24 -1.45 3.17 18.09
N GLU A 25 -1.34 2.46 19.21
CA GLU A 25 -0.28 1.51 19.51
C GLU A 25 -0.23 0.37 18.49
N GLU A 26 -1.38 -0.21 18.14
CA GLU A 26 -1.50 -1.30 17.17
C GLU A 26 -1.10 -0.85 15.76
N THR A 27 -1.56 0.33 15.34
CA THR A 27 -1.19 0.92 14.04
C THR A 27 0.30 1.23 13.97
N LEU A 28 0.88 1.78 15.03
CA LEU A 28 2.31 2.07 15.10
C LEU A 28 3.16 0.79 15.07
N ALA A 29 2.72 -0.25 15.79
CA ALA A 29 3.36 -1.57 15.77
C ALA A 29 3.30 -2.20 14.37
N ALA A 30 2.14 -2.14 13.71
CA ALA A 30 1.92 -2.62 12.34
C ALA A 30 2.85 -1.94 11.32
N ILE A 31 2.94 -0.60 11.33
CA ILE A 31 3.85 0.16 10.46
C ILE A 31 5.31 -0.25 10.71
N THR A 32 5.70 -0.35 11.98
CA THR A 32 7.08 -0.69 12.35
C THR A 32 7.45 -2.11 11.93
N ALA A 33 6.51 -3.06 12.06
CA ALA A 33 6.70 -4.43 11.62
C ALA A 33 6.88 -4.52 10.10
N ALA A 34 6.03 -3.81 9.33
CA ALA A 34 6.12 -3.75 7.88
C ALA A 34 7.47 -3.19 7.40
N GLU A 35 7.93 -2.07 7.96
CA GLU A 35 9.23 -1.48 7.61
C GLU A 35 10.40 -2.42 7.94
N ARG A 36 10.35 -3.05 9.11
CA ARG A 36 11.38 -4.01 9.55
C ARG A 36 11.45 -5.18 8.58
N LEU A 37 10.34 -5.83 8.28
CA LEU A 37 10.31 -6.97 7.34
C LEU A 37 10.75 -6.56 5.94
N ALA A 38 10.34 -5.39 5.46
CA ALA A 38 10.76 -4.87 4.14
C ALA A 38 12.26 -4.57 4.05
N SER A 39 12.98 -4.47 5.18
CA SER A 39 14.43 -4.31 5.22
C SER A 39 15.22 -5.62 5.30
N GLN A 40 14.55 -6.76 5.46
CA GLN A 40 15.19 -8.07 5.69
C GLN A 40 15.53 -8.84 4.41
N GLY A 41 15.19 -8.31 3.23
CA GLY A 41 15.56 -8.90 1.94
C GLY A 41 14.40 -8.92 0.95
N ALA A 42 14.45 -9.88 0.01
CA ALA A 42 13.46 -10.02 -1.04
C ALA A 42 12.09 -10.41 -0.49
N ALA A 43 11.05 -9.76 -1.00
CA ALA A 43 9.69 -9.99 -0.56
C ALA A 43 9.23 -11.43 -0.87
N ASN A 44 8.66 -12.11 0.12
CA ASN A 44 8.03 -13.42 -0.07
C ASN A 44 6.79 -13.59 0.83
N HIS A 45 5.97 -14.60 0.51
CA HIS A 45 4.70 -14.89 1.18
C HIS A 45 4.88 -15.26 2.66
N ASP A 46 5.93 -16.00 3.03
CA ASP A 46 6.17 -16.39 4.43
C ASP A 46 6.45 -15.18 5.32
N THR A 47 7.15 -14.19 4.77
CA THR A 47 7.42 -12.92 5.44
C THR A 47 6.13 -12.10 5.58
N LEU A 48 5.31 -12.07 4.53
CA LEU A 48 4.04 -11.35 4.51
C LEU A 48 3.04 -11.93 5.53
N ALA A 49 2.98 -13.25 5.69
CA ALA A 49 2.09 -13.92 6.66
C ALA A 49 2.36 -13.53 8.12
N GLN A 50 3.56 -13.01 8.44
CA GLN A 50 3.88 -12.48 9.78
C GLN A 50 3.15 -11.17 10.11
N LEU A 51 2.58 -10.50 9.10
CA LEU A 51 1.84 -9.26 9.25
C LEU A 51 0.33 -9.47 9.41
N GLY A 52 -0.12 -10.74 9.46
CA GLY A 52 -1.52 -11.12 9.62
C GLY A 52 -2.20 -11.52 8.32
N GLY A 53 -3.53 -11.58 8.36
CA GLY A 53 -4.36 -11.99 7.22
C GLY A 53 -5.05 -10.82 6.51
N GLY A 54 -4.96 -9.60 7.03
CA GLY A 54 -5.67 -8.44 6.49
C GLY A 54 -7.09 -8.30 7.04
N TRP A 55 -7.45 -9.04 8.09
CA TRP A 55 -8.82 -9.08 8.63
C TRP A 55 -9.22 -7.83 9.39
N VAL A 56 -8.22 -7.03 9.79
CA VAL A 56 -8.35 -5.79 10.56
C VAL A 56 -7.51 -4.70 9.91
N GLY A 57 -7.82 -3.44 10.21
CA GLY A 57 -7.26 -2.29 9.49
C GLY A 57 -5.73 -2.19 9.59
N GLU A 58 -5.18 -2.47 10.77
CA GLU A 58 -3.75 -2.44 11.05
C GLU A 58 -2.99 -3.57 10.31
N GLU A 59 -3.57 -4.77 10.18
CA GLU A 59 -3.01 -5.84 9.36
C GLU A 59 -3.03 -5.46 7.88
N ALA A 60 -4.17 -4.97 7.38
CA ALA A 60 -4.30 -4.57 6.00
C ALA A 60 -3.32 -3.45 5.63
N LEU A 61 -3.13 -2.48 6.54
CA LEU A 61 -2.14 -1.43 6.41
C LEU A 61 -0.71 -1.99 6.42
N ALA A 62 -0.38 -2.89 7.35
CA ALA A 62 0.96 -3.47 7.46
C ALA A 62 1.35 -4.24 6.18
N ILE A 63 0.46 -5.12 5.71
CA ILE A 63 0.66 -5.90 4.47
C ILE A 63 0.89 -4.96 3.30
N SER A 64 0.05 -3.94 3.15
CA SER A 64 0.14 -3.01 2.02
C SER A 64 1.42 -2.18 2.03
N LEU A 65 1.84 -1.71 3.20
CA LEU A 65 3.11 -0.99 3.37
C LEU A 65 4.30 -1.89 3.07
N TYR A 66 4.29 -3.13 3.53
CA TYR A 66 5.34 -4.09 3.23
C TYR A 66 5.46 -4.35 1.72
N CYS A 67 4.34 -4.62 1.04
CA CYS A 67 4.32 -4.82 -0.41
C CYS A 67 4.87 -3.61 -1.16
N ALA A 68 4.43 -2.40 -0.80
CA ALA A 68 4.89 -1.15 -1.42
C ALA A 68 6.36 -0.82 -1.13
N LEU A 69 6.91 -1.26 0.01
CA LEU A 69 8.30 -1.00 0.40
C LEU A 69 9.30 -2.03 -0.12
N ALA A 70 8.87 -3.29 -0.31
CA ALA A 70 9.73 -4.42 -0.60
C ALA A 70 9.72 -4.85 -2.07
N ALA A 71 8.63 -4.55 -2.80
CA ALA A 71 8.54 -4.86 -4.22
C ALA A 71 9.30 -3.83 -5.09
N PRO A 72 9.85 -4.25 -6.25
CA PRO A 72 10.64 -3.37 -7.12
C PRO A 72 9.79 -2.37 -7.93
N ASP A 73 8.51 -2.66 -8.15
CA ASP A 73 7.59 -1.86 -8.96
C ASP A 73 6.14 -2.04 -8.52
N LEU A 74 5.25 -1.20 -9.05
CA LEU A 74 3.82 -1.19 -8.74
C LEU A 74 3.17 -2.54 -9.02
N GLU A 75 3.48 -3.14 -10.16
CA GLU A 75 2.86 -4.40 -10.58
C GLU A 75 3.22 -5.51 -9.59
N SER A 76 4.51 -5.66 -9.29
CA SER A 76 5.03 -6.62 -8.33
C SER A 76 4.46 -6.40 -6.93
N ALA A 77 4.29 -5.15 -6.50
CA ALA A 77 3.70 -4.81 -5.21
C ALA A 77 2.24 -5.26 -5.11
N VAL A 78 1.43 -4.92 -6.11
CA VAL A 78 0.01 -5.30 -6.15
C VAL A 78 -0.15 -6.80 -6.27
N VAL A 79 0.64 -7.46 -7.13
CA VAL A 79 0.64 -8.93 -7.27
C VAL A 79 0.96 -9.62 -5.95
N LEU A 80 1.95 -9.13 -5.21
CA LEU A 80 2.29 -9.69 -3.90
C LEU A 80 1.14 -9.52 -2.89
N ALA A 81 0.50 -8.34 -2.87
CA ALA A 81 -0.61 -8.05 -1.98
C ALA A 81 -1.85 -8.91 -2.27
N VAL A 82 -2.24 -9.10 -3.53
CA VAL A 82 -3.48 -9.84 -3.85
C VAL A 82 -3.33 -11.36 -3.72
N ASN A 83 -2.10 -11.89 -3.68
CA ASN A 83 -1.82 -13.34 -3.66
C ASN A 83 -1.54 -13.90 -2.26
N HIS A 84 -1.82 -13.17 -1.16
CA HIS A 84 -1.78 -13.77 0.18
C HIS A 84 -3.08 -14.53 0.51
N ALA A 85 -3.01 -15.46 1.47
CA ALA A 85 -4.11 -16.38 1.80
C ALA A 85 -5.22 -15.78 2.69
N GLY A 86 -5.32 -14.45 2.76
CA GLY A 86 -6.23 -13.73 3.67
C GLY A 86 -7.17 -12.80 2.92
N ASP A 87 -7.59 -11.70 3.55
CA ASP A 87 -8.45 -10.67 2.97
C ASP A 87 -7.64 -9.77 2.00
N SER A 88 -7.48 -10.24 0.77
CA SER A 88 -6.49 -9.70 -0.17
C SER A 88 -7.01 -8.58 -1.08
N ASP A 89 -8.32 -8.38 -1.14
CA ASP A 89 -8.94 -7.29 -1.90
C ASP A 89 -8.61 -5.92 -1.29
N SER A 90 -8.76 -5.79 0.03
CA SER A 90 -8.44 -4.58 0.79
C SER A 90 -6.95 -4.25 0.72
N THR A 91 -6.08 -5.25 0.86
CA THR A 91 -4.62 -5.05 0.79
C THR A 91 -4.16 -4.71 -0.62
N GLY A 92 -4.74 -5.34 -1.65
CA GLY A 92 -4.52 -5.01 -3.05
C GLY A 92 -4.90 -3.56 -3.36
N ALA A 93 -6.09 -3.12 -2.92
CA ALA A 93 -6.58 -1.77 -3.13
C ALA A 93 -5.69 -0.71 -2.44
N ILE A 94 -5.34 -0.92 -1.17
CA ILE A 94 -4.47 0.01 -0.43
C ILE A 94 -3.06 0.04 -1.06
N THR A 95 -2.50 -1.11 -1.42
CA THR A 95 -1.20 -1.20 -2.10
C THR A 95 -1.20 -0.45 -3.42
N GLY A 96 -2.23 -0.64 -4.25
CA GLY A 96 -2.42 0.06 -5.51
C GLY A 96 -2.52 1.57 -5.33
N ASN A 97 -3.24 2.05 -4.31
CA ASN A 97 -3.32 3.47 -3.98
C ASN A 97 -1.95 4.05 -3.58
N LEU A 98 -1.19 3.36 -2.72
CA LEU A 98 0.13 3.82 -2.28
C LEU A 98 1.12 3.89 -3.45
N CYS A 99 1.19 2.82 -4.25
CA CYS A 99 2.11 2.71 -5.37
C CYS A 99 1.71 3.63 -6.53
N GLY A 100 0.41 3.70 -6.87
CA GLY A 100 -0.12 4.57 -7.92
C GLY A 100 0.10 6.05 -7.60
N ALA A 101 -0.09 6.46 -6.34
CA ALA A 101 0.22 7.82 -5.89
C ALA A 101 1.72 8.15 -5.88
N ALA A 102 2.60 7.16 -5.99
CA ALA A 102 4.04 7.34 -6.07
C ALA A 102 4.57 7.28 -7.51
N ALA A 103 4.06 6.35 -8.31
CA ALA A 103 4.57 6.05 -9.66
C ALA A 103 3.76 6.74 -10.79
N GLY A 104 2.55 7.20 -10.52
CA GLY A 104 1.65 7.79 -11.51
C GLY A 104 0.96 6.76 -12.40
N MET A 105 0.11 7.25 -13.30
CA MET A 105 -0.75 6.41 -14.16
C MET A 105 0.03 5.59 -15.18
N ASP A 106 1.17 6.08 -15.65
CA ASP A 106 1.99 5.40 -16.67
C ASP A 106 2.65 4.10 -16.16
N ALA A 107 2.70 3.92 -14.84
CA ALA A 107 3.19 2.70 -14.21
C ALA A 107 2.15 1.57 -14.17
N LEU A 108 0.88 1.85 -14.48
CA LEU A 108 -0.17 0.85 -14.47
C LEU A 108 -0.09 -0.03 -15.73
N PRO A 109 -0.12 -1.37 -15.58
CA PRO A 109 -0.15 -2.24 -16.75
C PRO A 109 -1.40 -2.04 -17.59
N VAL A 110 -1.23 -1.74 -18.88
CA VAL A 110 -2.35 -1.52 -19.82
C VAL A 110 -3.34 -2.69 -19.80
N ARG A 111 -2.82 -3.92 -19.76
CA ARG A 111 -3.63 -5.15 -19.71
C ARG A 111 -4.54 -5.26 -18.48
N TRP A 112 -4.22 -4.58 -17.37
CA TRP A 112 -5.11 -4.53 -16.20
C TRP A 112 -6.25 -3.55 -16.43
N LEU A 113 -5.97 -2.42 -17.09
CA LEU A 113 -6.95 -1.39 -17.40
C LEU A 113 -7.98 -1.85 -18.45
N GLU A 114 -7.56 -2.67 -19.42
CA GLU A 114 -8.44 -3.21 -20.47
C GLU A 114 -9.58 -4.09 -19.94
N VAL A 115 -9.38 -4.71 -18.78
CA VAL A 115 -10.35 -5.61 -18.14
C VAL A 115 -10.94 -5.03 -16.85
N LEU A 116 -10.55 -3.80 -16.48
CA LEU A 116 -10.98 -3.15 -15.25
C LEU A 116 -12.44 -2.72 -15.36
N GLU A 117 -13.28 -3.26 -14.48
CA GLU A 117 -14.66 -2.81 -14.37
C GLU A 117 -14.70 -1.33 -13.95
N LEU A 118 -15.62 -0.57 -14.55
CA LEU A 118 -15.80 0.85 -14.26
C LEU A 118 -14.57 1.74 -14.53
N ASP A 119 -13.60 1.32 -15.36
CA ASP A 119 -12.40 2.12 -15.70
C ASP A 119 -12.74 3.58 -16.05
N ARG A 120 -13.73 3.79 -16.93
CA ARG A 120 -14.19 5.14 -17.30
C ARG A 120 -14.64 5.95 -16.09
N THR A 121 -15.53 5.40 -15.26
CA THR A 121 -16.05 6.09 -14.07
C THR A 121 -14.92 6.39 -13.07
N THR A 122 -14.02 5.43 -12.86
CA THR A 122 -12.86 5.59 -11.96
C THR A 122 -11.94 6.71 -12.44
N ARG A 123 -11.66 6.79 -13.75
CA ARG A 123 -10.87 7.88 -14.34
C ARG A 123 -11.55 9.24 -14.22
N GLU A 124 -12.85 9.30 -14.51
CA GLU A 124 -13.64 10.54 -14.37
C GLU A 124 -13.58 11.06 -12.93
N LEU A 125 -13.72 10.17 -11.93
CA LEU A 125 -13.60 10.52 -10.51
C LEU A 125 -12.18 10.97 -10.14
N ALA A 126 -11.14 10.28 -10.63
CA ALA A 126 -9.76 10.65 -10.37
C ALA A 126 -9.43 12.05 -10.91
N LEU A 127 -9.84 12.35 -12.16
CA LEU A 127 -9.65 13.66 -12.78
C LEU A 127 -10.43 14.75 -12.03
N ALA A 128 -11.66 14.46 -11.59
CA ALA A 128 -12.45 15.39 -10.79
C ALA A 128 -11.79 15.71 -9.45
N LEU A 129 -11.23 14.71 -8.74
CA LEU A 129 -10.51 14.93 -7.49
C LEU A 129 -9.23 15.76 -7.69
N CYS A 130 -8.50 15.57 -8.80
CA CYS A 130 -7.35 16.41 -9.14
C CYS A 130 -7.72 17.87 -9.39
N ALA A 131 -8.93 18.15 -9.89
CA ALA A 131 -9.37 19.52 -10.16
C ALA A 131 -9.78 20.31 -8.91
N VAL A 132 -9.90 19.66 -7.74
CA VAL A 132 -10.36 20.27 -6.48
C VAL A 132 -9.19 20.59 -5.53
N GLY A 133 -7.99 20.04 -5.78
CA GLY A 133 -6.78 20.26 -4.98
C GLY A 133 -5.92 21.43 -5.47
#